data_AF-A0A7G3AMD2-F1
#
_entry.id   AF-A0A7G3AMD2-F1
#
_cell.length_a   1.000
_cell.length_b   1.000
_cell.length_c   1.000
_cell.angle_alpha   90.00
_cell.angle_beta   90.00
_cell.angle_gamma   90.00
#
_symmetry.space_group_name_H-M   'P 1'
#
loop_
_entity.id
_entity.type
_entity.pdbx_description
1 polymer ?
#
loop_
_entity_poly.entity_id
_entity_poly.type
_entity_poly.pdbx_seq_one_letter_code
_entity_poly.pdbx_strand_id
1 'polypeptide(L)' 'MLWIFVILGLSCEVFGANILVLEGLASHSHHIFMRVVNEALAAQGHNVTSISADVETKPVANLTYLHND' A
#
# COMPACT_ATOMS: atom_id res chain seq x y z
N MET A 1 31.07 22.40 -0.82
CA MET A 1 30.52 22.18 -2.19
C MET A 1 30.65 20.74 -2.67
N LEU A 2 31.76 20.01 -2.47
CA LEU A 2 31.92 18.62 -2.94
C LEU A 2 30.88 17.62 -2.36
N TRP A 3 30.53 17.77 -1.08
CA TRP A 3 29.58 16.89 -0.37
C TRP A 3 28.16 16.91 -0.94
N ILE A 4 27.72 18.01 -1.55
CA ILE A 4 26.35 18.10 -2.10
C ILE A 4 26.19 17.19 -3.31
N PHE A 5 27.25 17.04 -4.12
CA PHE A 5 27.26 16.15 -5.28
C PHE A 5 27.30 14.68 -4.88
N VAL A 6 27.95 14.35 -3.75
CA VAL A 6 27.93 12.99 -3.20
C VAL A 6 26.53 12.62 -2.70
N ILE A 7 25.86 13.53 -2.00
CA ILE A 7 24.48 13.31 -1.50
C ILE A 7 23.48 13.20 -2.66
N LEU A 8 23.61 14.06 -3.68
CA LEU A 8 22.75 14.02 -4.87
C LEU A 8 23.03 12.80 -5.76
N GLY A 9 24.25 12.26 -5.78
CA GLY A 9 24.57 11.03 -6.52
C GLY A 9 24.07 9.74 -5.85
N LEU A 10 23.65 9.82 -4.59
CA LEU A 10 23.13 8.70 -3.78
C LEU A 10 21.60 8.63 -3.74
N SER A 11 20.89 9.54 -4.41
CA SER A 11 19.43 9.50 -4.43
C SER A 11 18.95 8.39 -5.37
N CYS A 12 18.53 7.26 -4.79
CA CYS A 12 17.67 6.30 -5.49
C CYS A 12 16.29 6.91 -5.69
N GLU A 13 15.78 6.88 -6.92
CA GLU A 13 14.37 7.18 -7.17
C GLU A 13 13.52 6.03 -6.62
N VAL A 14 12.72 6.32 -5.59
CA VAL A 14 11.74 5.37 -5.04
C VAL A 14 10.42 5.60 -5.77
N PHE A 15 9.99 4.62 -6.57
CA PHE A 15 8.75 4.71 -7.34
C PHE A 15 7.54 4.36 -6.46
N GLY A 16 7.17 5.27 -5.55
CA GLY A 16 6.00 5.15 -4.68
C GLY A 16 4.77 5.87 -5.25
N ALA A 17 3.58 5.37 -4.96
CA ALA A 17 2.30 5.98 -5.34
C ALA A 17 1.30 5.86 -4.20
N ASN A 18 0.32 6.78 -4.15
CA ASN A 18 -0.82 6.69 -3.24
C ASN A 18 -1.98 6.00 -3.98
N ILE A 19 -2.41 4.84 -3.51
CA ILE A 19 -3.40 4.00 -4.19
C ILE A 19 -4.62 3.84 -3.28
N LEU A 20 -5.79 4.22 -3.79
CA LEU A 20 -7.08 3.95 -3.17
C LEU A 20 -7.72 2.74 -3.83
N VAL A 21 -8.02 1.71 -3.04
CA VAL A 21 -8.69 0.49 -3.48
C VAL A 21 -10.10 0.48 -2.92
N LEU A 22 -11.07 0.28 -3.80
CA LEU A 22 -12.48 0.21 -3.47
C LEU A 22 -12.95 -1.24 -3.69
N GLU A 23 -13.14 -1.99 -2.61
CA GLU A 23 -13.63 -3.36 -2.70
C GLU A 23 -15.16 -3.35 -2.86
N GLY A 24 -15.64 -3.35 -4.11
CA GLY A 24 -17.07 -3.19 -4.43
C GLY A 24 -17.97 -4.37 -4.05
N LEU A 25 -17.41 -5.48 -3.56
CA LEU A 25 -18.13 -6.68 -3.17
C LEU A 25 -17.78 -7.05 -1.72
N ALA A 26 -18.76 -6.92 -0.84
CA ALA A 26 -18.65 -7.29 0.57
C ALA A 26 -18.69 -8.82 0.75
N SER A 27 -17.60 -9.50 0.40
CA SER A 27 -17.44 -10.95 0.58
C SER A 27 -16.00 -11.29 0.96
N HIS A 28 -15.86 -12.13 2.00
CA HIS A 28 -14.56 -12.59 2.50
C HIS A 28 -13.70 -13.23 1.39
N SER A 29 -14.30 -13.95 0.45
CA SER A 29 -13.54 -14.57 -0.66
C SER A 29 -12.96 -13.54 -1.64
N HIS A 30 -13.67 -12.43 -1.89
CA HIS A 30 -13.14 -11.33 -2.70
C HIS A 30 -12.06 -10.56 -1.95
N HIS A 31 -12.25 -10.37 -0.65
CA HIS A 31 -11.28 -9.72 0.20
C HIS A 31 -9.95 -10.47 0.23
N ILE A 32 -9.96 -11.81 0.34
CA ILE A 32 -8.74 -12.62 0.29
C ILE A 32 -7.92 -12.37 -0.99
N PHE A 33 -8.58 -12.28 -2.14
CA PHE A 33 -7.90 -11.97 -3.40
C PHE A 33 -7.34 -10.53 -3.39
N MET A 34 -8.16 -9.55 -3.02
CA MET A 34 -7.75 -8.14 -2.99
C MET A 34 -6.61 -7.90 -2.01
N ARG A 35 -6.62 -8.58 -0.87
CA ARG A 35 -5.57 -8.52 0.13
C ARG A 35 -4.21 -8.91 -0.43
N VAL A 36 -4.12 -9.97 -1.23
CA VAL A 36 -2.84 -10.37 -1.86
C VAL A 36 -2.31 -9.28 -2.79
N VAL A 37 -3.20 -8.64 -3.55
CA VAL A 37 -2.84 -7.53 -4.45
C VAL A 37 -2.38 -6.31 -3.64
N ASN A 38 -3.11 -5.94 -2.59
CA ASN A 38 -2.81 -4.81 -1.72
C ASN A 38 -1.46 -4.98 -1.01
N GLU A 39 -1.20 -6.17 -0.45
CA GLU A 39 0.07 -6.50 0.20
C GLU A 39 1.24 -6.43 -0.79
N ALA A 40 1.06 -6.91 -2.02
CA ALA A 40 2.10 -6.84 -3.05
C ALA A 40 2.42 -5.38 -3.46
N LEU A 41 1.40 -4.54 -3.62
CA LEU A 41 1.59 -3.11 -3.90
C LEU A 41 2.30 -2.39 -2.75
N ALA A 42 1.90 -2.68 -1.52
CA ALA A 42 2.53 -2.11 -0.33
C ALA A 42 4.00 -2.54 -0.19
N ALA A 43 4.31 -3.79 -0.49
CA ALA A 43 5.67 -4.33 -0.50
C ALA A 43 6.57 -3.70 -1.58
N GLN A 44 5.97 -3.22 -2.68
CA GLN A 44 6.68 -2.45 -3.73
C GLN A 44 6.95 -1.00 -3.34
N GLY A 45 6.49 -0.55 -2.16
CA GLY A 45 6.71 0.81 -1.67
C GLY A 45 5.58 1.78 -1.97
N HIS A 46 4.43 1.29 -2.45
CA HIS A 46 3.23 2.12 -2.58
C HIS A 46 2.52 2.29 -1.22
N ASN A 47 1.90 3.44 -1.03
CA ASN A 47 1.02 3.70 0.11
C ASN A 47 -0.43 3.39 -0.30
N VAL A 48 -0.94 2.27 0.19
CA VAL A 48 -2.22 1.70 -0.23
C VAL A 48 -3.25 1.90 0.88
N THR A 49 -4.43 2.39 0.51
CA THR A 49 -5.61 2.42 1.39
C THR A 49 -6.71 1.63 0.73
N SER A 50 -7.20 0.58 1.37
CA SER A 50 -8.33 -0.21 0.89
C SER A 50 -9.56 0.02 1.76
N ILE A 51 -10.70 0.26 1.12
CA ILE A 51 -12.00 0.27 1.78
C ILE A 51 -12.61 -1.12 1.59
N SER A 52 -12.77 -1.87 2.68
CA SER A 52 -13.26 -3.25 2.69
C SER A 52 -14.38 -3.44 3.70
N ALA A 53 -15.28 -4.37 3.40
CA ALA A 53 -16.31 -4.83 4.34
C ALA A 53 -15.77 -5.89 5.32
N ASP A 54 -14.50 -6.27 5.22
CA ASP A 54 -13.86 -7.20 6.15
C ASP A 54 -13.02 -6.43 7.19
N VAL A 55 -12.75 -7.07 8.33
CA VAL A 55 -11.97 -6.47 9.42
C VAL A 55 -10.58 -7.06 9.43
N GLU A 56 -9.61 -6.26 8.99
CA GLU A 56 -8.22 -6.70 8.94
C GLU A 56 -7.49 -6.40 10.26
N THR A 57 -7.02 -7.46 10.92
CA THR A 57 -6.44 -7.38 12.27
C THR A 57 -4.92 -7.35 12.27
N LYS A 58 -4.29 -7.63 11.14
CA LYS A 58 -2.82 -7.69 11.01
C LYS A 58 -2.33 -6.47 10.24
N PRO A 59 -1.61 -5.55 10.89
CA PRO A 59 -1.07 -4.38 10.22
C PRO A 59 0.07 -4.78 9.26
N VAL A 60 0.05 -4.21 8.05
CA VAL A 60 1.10 -4.33 7.04
C VAL A 60 1.64 -2.93 6.76
N ALA A 61 2.96 -2.80 6.64
CA ALA A 61 3.57 -1.51 6.35
C ALA A 61 3.05 -0.94 5.02
N ASN A 62 2.75 0.37 4.99
CA ASN A 62 2.21 1.08 3.83
C ASN A 62 0.85 0.57 3.32
N LEU A 63 0.09 -0.15 4.15
CA LEU A 63 -1.24 -0.63 3.83
C LEU A 63 -2.22 -0.31 4.97
N THR A 64 -3.27 0.44 4.64
CA THR A 64 -4.34 0.79 5.58
C THR A 64 -5.65 0.18 5.10
N TYR A 65 -6.34 -0.52 5.99
CA TYR A 65 -7.72 -0.97 5.75
C TYR A 65 -8.70 -0.07 6.49
N LEU A 66 -9.68 0.46 5.76
CA LEU A 66 -10.83 1.14 6.31
C LEU A 66 -12.01 0.18 6.22
N HIS A 67 -12.57 -0.18 7.37
CA HIS A 67 -13.79 -0.97 7.43
C HIS A 67 -14.98 -0.09 7.03
N ASN A 68 -15.84 -0.60 6.15
CA ASN A 68 -17.05 0.09 5.70
C ASN A 68 -18.28 -0.51 6.42
N ASP A 69 -18.68 0.16 7.50
CA ASP A 69 -19.84 -0.17 8.36
C ASP A 69 -21.19 0.10 7.69
#